data_AF-A0A7C4C1F6-F1
#
_entry.id   AF-A0A7C4C1F6-F1
#
_cell.length_a   1.000
_cell.length_b   1.000
_cell.length_c   1.000
_cell.angle_alpha   90.00
_cell.angle_beta   90.00
_cell.angle_gamma   90.00
#
_symmetry.space_group_name_H-M   'P 1'
#
loop_
_entity.id
_entity.type
_entity.pdbx_description
1 polymer ?
#
loop_
_entity_poly.entity_id
_entity_poly.type
_entity_poly.pdbx_seq_one_letter_code
_entity_poly.pdbx_strand_id
1 'polypeptide(L)' 'MNSKERIEAALNHKQPDRIPVDFGSTAVTGIHVSCVAALRDYFGLEKRPVKVHEPYQMLGLVEDDLREAMGADT' A
#
# COMPACT_ATOMS: atom_id res chain seq x y z
N MET A 1 -17.26 1.27 7.63
CA MET A 1 -16.20 0.90 8.60
C MET A 1 -15.06 1.87 8.42
N ASN A 2 -14.29 2.19 9.47
CA ASN A 2 -13.02 2.90 9.31
C ASN A 2 -11.91 1.93 8.81
N SER A 3 -10.74 2.47 8.43
CA SER A 3 -9.62 1.67 7.92
C SER A 3 -9.24 0.49 8.82
N LYS A 4 -9.10 0.76 10.13
CA LYS A 4 -8.76 -0.26 11.11
C LYS A 4 -9.85 -1.32 11.28
N GLU A 5 -11.11 -0.90 11.39
CA GLU A 5 -12.26 -1.81 11.50
C GLU A 5 -12.38 -2.73 10.28
N ARG A 6 -12.05 -2.23 9.08
CA ARG A 6 -12.07 -3.00 7.83
C ARG A 6 -11.04 -4.13 7.86
N ILE A 7 -9.82 -3.84 8.30
CA ILE A 7 -8.74 -4.83 8.47
C ILE A 7 -9.12 -5.86 9.53
N GLU A 8 -9.60 -5.40 10.69
CA GLU A 8 -10.03 -6.29 11.77
C GLU A 8 -11.18 -7.21 11.35
N ALA A 9 -12.16 -6.71 10.58
CA ALA A 9 -13.25 -7.54 10.06
C ALA A 9 -12.70 -8.67 9.17
N ALA A 10 -11.82 -8.35 8.22
CA ALA A 10 -11.24 -9.33 7.31
C ALA A 10 -10.39 -10.39 8.04
N LEU A 11 -9.53 -9.97 8.98
CA LEU A 11 -8.72 -10.89 9.79
C LEU A 11 -9.57 -11.81 10.68
N ASN A 12 -10.75 -11.34 11.11
CA ASN A 12 -11.71 -12.14 11.88
C ASN A 12 -12.69 -12.92 10.99
N HIS A 13 -12.43 -13.06 9.69
CA HIS A 13 -13.28 -13.76 8.73
C HIS A 13 -14.74 -13.22 8.68
N LYS A 14 -14.91 -11.92 8.92
CA LYS A 14 -16.18 -11.19 8.76
C LYS A 14 -16.14 -10.40 7.46
N GLN A 15 -17.29 -10.27 6.79
CA GLN A 15 -17.39 -9.51 5.54
C GLN A 15 -17.10 -8.01 5.79
N PRO A 16 -16.02 -7.44 5.24
CA PRO A 16 -15.77 -6.01 5.32
C PRO A 16 -16.64 -5.23 4.32
N ASP A 17 -16.70 -3.91 4.48
CA ASP A 17 -17.43 -3.00 3.58
C ASP A 17 -16.78 -2.87 2.18
N ARG A 18 -15.50 -3.24 2.03
CA ARG A 18 -14.79 -3.45 0.75
C ARG A 18 -13.53 -4.29 0.98
N ILE A 19 -12.84 -4.68 -0.10
CA ILE A 19 -11.56 -5.39 -0.02
C ILE A 19 -10.54 -4.52 0.75
N PRO A 20 -9.95 -5.01 1.86
CA PRO A 20 -8.93 -4.28 2.60
C PRO A 20 -7.60 -4.22 1.84
N VAL A 21 -6.90 -3.09 1.95
CA VAL A 21 -5.58 -2.87 1.35
C VAL A 21 -4.58 -2.39 2.40
N ASP A 22 -3.65 -3.25 2.84
CA ASP A 22 -2.62 -2.88 3.84
C ASP A 22 -1.19 -2.94 3.24
N PHE A 23 -0.41 -1.90 3.55
CA PHE A 23 1.01 -1.75 3.19
C PHE A 23 1.86 -1.24 4.37
N GLY A 24 1.61 -1.73 5.59
CA GLY A 24 2.31 -1.25 6.79
C GLY A 24 2.70 -2.29 7.84
N SER A 25 2.42 -3.59 7.61
CA SER A 25 2.55 -4.60 8.67
C SER A 25 3.99 -4.89 9.13
N THR A 26 4.96 -4.99 8.20
CA THR A 26 6.35 -5.36 8.52
C THR A 26 7.34 -4.66 7.59
N ALA A 27 8.65 -4.75 7.91
CA ALA A 27 9.71 -4.23 7.04
C ALA A 27 9.81 -4.91 5.66
N VAL A 28 9.12 -6.05 5.48
CA VAL A 28 9.06 -6.82 4.21
C VAL A 28 7.65 -6.78 3.59
N THR A 29 6.72 -6.03 4.19
CA THR A 29 5.38 -5.82 3.64
C THR A 29 5.44 -4.66 2.65
N GLY A 30 5.21 -4.95 1.38
CA GLY A 30 5.25 -3.91 0.33
C GLY A 30 5.00 -4.48 -1.05
N ILE A 31 5.35 -3.68 -2.05
CA ILE A 31 5.27 -4.04 -3.47
C ILE A 31 6.57 -3.69 -4.17
N HIS A 32 6.86 -4.44 -5.23
CA HIS A 32 8.07 -4.23 -6.02
C HIS A 32 8.16 -2.78 -6.53
N VAL A 33 9.38 -2.23 -6.55
CA VAL A 33 9.67 -0.83 -6.91
C VAL A 33 9.09 -0.40 -8.27
N SER A 34 9.06 -1.31 -9.24
CA SER A 34 8.46 -1.04 -10.55
C SER A 34 6.94 -0.87 -10.48
N CYS A 35 6.26 -1.62 -9.60
CA CYS A 35 4.83 -1.49 -9.38
C CYS A 35 4.50 -0.18 -8.69
N VAL A 36 5.32 0.26 -7.73
CA VAL A 36 5.17 1.58 -7.12
C VAL A 36 5.28 2.67 -8.18
N ALA A 37 6.29 2.62 -9.06
CA ALA A 37 6.45 3.60 -10.13
C ALA A 37 5.23 3.63 -11.06
N ALA A 38 4.74 2.46 -11.48
CA ALA A 38 3.54 2.35 -12.32
C ALA A 38 2.26 2.87 -11.65
N LEU A 39 2.10 2.63 -10.35
CA LEU A 39 0.95 3.14 -9.60
C LEU A 39 1.02 4.66 -9.43
N ARG A 40 2.20 5.24 -9.18
CA ARG A 40 2.37 6.70 -9.15
C ARG A 40 1.97 7.33 -10.48
N ASP A 41 2.39 6.74 -11.60
CA ASP A 41 1.97 7.17 -12.94
C ASP A 41 0.46 7.04 -13.14
N TYR A 42 -0.14 5.93 -12.71
CA TYR A 42 -1.59 5.68 -12.81
C TYR A 42 -2.43 6.71 -12.04
N PHE A 43 -2.01 7.07 -10.83
CA PHE A 43 -2.71 8.06 -10.00
C PHE A 43 -2.32 9.51 -10.34
N GLY A 44 -1.42 9.74 -11.31
CA GLY A 44 -0.98 11.08 -11.70
C GLY A 44 -0.18 11.81 -10.63
N LEU A 45 0.52 11.06 -9.76
CA LEU A 45 1.37 11.63 -8.70
C LEU A 45 2.67 12.19 -9.27
N GLU A 46 3.40 12.95 -8.44
CA GLU A 46 4.70 13.51 -8.83
C GLU A 46 5.64 12.42 -9.37
N LYS A 47 6.19 12.68 -10.55
CA LYS A 47 7.20 11.83 -11.19
C LYS A 47 8.55 12.03 -10.52
N ARG A 48 8.95 11.04 -9.72
CA ARG A 48 10.24 10.99 -9.04
C ARG A 48 10.74 9.55 -8.96
N PRO A 49 12.07 9.33 -8.83
CA PRO A 49 12.60 8.01 -8.55
C PRO A 49 11.96 7.40 -7.30
N VAL A 50 11.55 6.14 -7.39
CA VAL A 50 11.04 5.41 -6.23
C VAL A 50 12.21 4.93 -5.39
N LYS A 51 12.17 5.25 -4.10
CA LYS A 51 13.16 4.74 -3.13
C LYS A 51 12.96 3.25 -2.90
N VAL A 52 13.99 2.45 -3.11
CA VAL A 52 14.02 1.06 -2.63
C VAL A 52 14.37 1.08 -1.15
N HIS A 53 13.48 0.57 -0.29
CA HIS A 53 13.71 0.52 1.16
C HIS A 53 14.12 -0.88 1.64
N GLU A 54 13.72 -1.93 0.90
CA GLU A 54 14.11 -3.31 1.14
C GLU A 54 14.72 -3.87 -0.17
N PRO A 55 16.05 -3.92 -0.29
CA PRO A 55 16.71 -4.31 -1.55
C PRO A 55 16.65 -5.79 -1.90
N TYR A 56 16.46 -6.70 -0.94
CA TYR A 56 16.46 -8.13 -1.26
C TYR A 56 15.27 -8.54 -2.14
N GLN A 57 14.10 -7.96 -1.87
CA GLN A 57 12.86 -8.16 -2.61
C GLN A 57 12.58 -7.01 -3.59
N MET A 58 13.44 -5.98 -3.60
CA MET A 58 13.30 -4.75 -4.37
C MET A 58 11.97 -4.03 -4.05
N LEU A 59 11.63 -3.91 -2.77
CA LEU A 59 10.41 -3.21 -2.34
C LEU A 59 10.60 -1.70 -2.46
N GLY A 60 9.69 -1.07 -3.20
CA GLY A 60 9.59 0.38 -3.28
C GLY A 60 8.90 0.92 -2.03
N LEU A 61 9.38 2.07 -1.55
CA LEU A 61 8.69 2.82 -0.50
C LEU A 61 7.33 3.30 -1.03
N VAL A 62 6.25 2.86 -0.40
CA VAL A 62 4.89 3.36 -0.67
C VAL A 62 4.68 4.60 0.19
N GLU A 63 4.91 5.77 -0.40
CA GLU A 63 4.80 7.06 0.28
C GLU A 63 3.34 7.42 0.59
N ASP A 64 3.13 8.34 1.53
CA ASP A 64 1.79 8.66 2.04
C ASP A 64 0.83 9.18 0.97
N ASP A 65 1.34 9.92 -0.03
CA ASP A 65 0.54 10.40 -1.17
C ASP A 65 -0.02 9.24 -2.01
N LEU A 66 0.79 8.20 -2.23
CA LEU A 66 0.38 7.00 -2.93
C LEU A 66 -0.55 6.14 -2.07
N ARG A 67 -0.29 6.02 -0.77
CA ARG A 67 -1.18 5.30 0.17
C ARG A 67 -2.57 5.93 0.20
N GLU A 68 -2.64 7.26 0.24
CA GLU A 68 -3.89 8.01 0.20
C GLU A 68 -4.61 7.83 -1.14
N ALA A 69 -3.91 7.96 -2.27
CA ALA A 69 -4.48 7.78 -3.60
C ALA A 69 -5.04 6.35 -3.82
N MET A 70 -4.39 5.34 -3.25
CA MET A 70 -4.85 3.95 -3.27
C MET A 70 -5.99 3.67 -2.28
N GLY A 71 -6.24 4.58 -1.34
CA GLY A 71 -7.16 4.38 -0.22
C GLY A 71 -6.71 3.23 0.68
N ALA A 72 -5.43 3.16 1.04
CA ALA A 72 -4.89 2.13 1.91
C ALA A 72 -5.53 2.16 3.30
N ASP A 73 -5.78 0.98 3.84
CA ASP A 73 -6.42 0.70 5.12
C ASP A 73 -5.34 0.36 6.15
N THR A 74 -4.65 1.37 6.68
CA THR A 74 -3.65 1.21 7.76
C THR A 74 -4.15 1.75 9.08
#